data_AF-A0ABD0J9N3-F1
#
_entry.id   AF-A0ABD0J9N3-F1
#
_cell.length_a   1.000
_cell.length_b   1.000
_cell.length_c   1.000
_cell.angle_alpha   90.00
_cell.angle_beta   90.00
_cell.angle_gamma   90.00
#
_symmetry.space_group_name_H-M   'P 1'
#
loop_
_entity.id
_entity.type
_entity.pdbx_description
1 polymer ?
#
loop_
_entity_poly.entity_id
_entity_poly.type
_entity_poly.pdbx_seq_one_letter_code
_entity_poly.pdbx_strand_id
1 'polypeptide(L)'
;YEWLRDGSGIESEHITFDANIGTLRFSGITQREEGFFRCKAKNVVRGQEAVAISPEVEVRIARVGYFPPGAGELRVYSHTVGQYARLSCDEQLPVFYGPTTLKWYESLEGTLHEVVPDQRHYIDQE
;
A
#
# COMPACT_ATOMS: atom_id res chain seq x y z
N TYR A 1 11.91 -26.96 -3.19
CA TYR A 1 11.52 -25.61 -3.61
C TYR A 1 12.73 -24.72 -3.68
N GLU A 2 12.75 -23.81 -4.64
CA GLU A 2 13.79 -22.80 -4.86
C GLU A 2 13.10 -21.44 -4.98
N TRP A 3 13.70 -20.40 -4.40
CA TRP A 3 13.18 -19.04 -4.51
C TRP A 3 14.12 -18.17 -5.33
N LEU A 4 13.51 -17.38 -6.21
CA LEU A 4 14.18 -16.38 -7.04
C LEU A 4 13.71 -14.99 -6.63
N ARG A 5 14.63 -14.03 -6.62
CA ARG A 5 14.37 -12.60 -6.50
C ARG A 5 14.83 -11.92 -7.79
N ASP A 6 13.92 -11.20 -8.44
CA ASP A 6 14.16 -10.45 -9.68
C ASP A 6 14.79 -11.34 -10.78
N GLY A 7 14.42 -12.63 -10.78
CA GLY A 7 14.93 -13.64 -11.72
C GLY A 7 16.25 -14.32 -11.32
N SER A 8 16.90 -13.88 -10.25
CA SER A 8 18.15 -14.44 -9.74
C SER A 8 17.96 -15.23 -8.43
N GLY A 9 18.90 -16.10 -8.11
CA GLY A 9 18.93 -16.78 -6.81
C GLY A 9 19.02 -15.78 -5.66
N ILE A 10 18.43 -16.11 -4.52
CA ILE A 10 18.46 -15.24 -3.33
C ILE A 10 19.77 -15.48 -2.58
N GLU A 11 20.67 -14.50 -2.63
CA GLU A 11 21.86 -14.41 -1.79
C GLU A 11 21.64 -13.28 -0.76
N SER A 12 21.20 -13.64 0.45
CA SER A 12 20.90 -12.67 1.50
C SER A 12 21.03 -13.27 2.89
N GLU A 13 21.60 -12.52 3.83
CA GLU A 13 21.61 -12.88 5.25
C GLU A 13 20.25 -12.62 5.94
N HIS A 14 19.35 -11.87 5.27
CA HIS A 14 18.10 -11.39 5.85
C HIS A 14 16.86 -12.08 5.29
N ILE A 15 17.02 -12.79 4.16
CA ILE A 15 15.98 -13.56 3.50
C ILE A 15 16.41 -15.02 3.52
N THR A 16 15.60 -15.87 4.15
CA THR A 16 15.81 -17.32 4.16
C THR A 16 14.59 -18.01 3.56
N PHE A 17 14.74 -19.26 3.13
CA PHE A 17 13.60 -20.04 2.66
C PHE A 17 13.71 -21.51 3.04
N ASP A 18 12.55 -22.12 3.24
CA ASP A 18 12.44 -23.55 3.49
C ASP A 18 12.28 -24.29 2.16
N ALA A 19 13.30 -25.05 1.78
CA ALA A 19 13.30 -25.81 0.54
C ALA A 19 12.31 -26.99 0.53
N ASN A 20 11.77 -27.42 1.68
CA ASN A 20 10.84 -28.55 1.81
C ASN A 20 9.38 -28.13 1.66
N ILE A 21 9.00 -26.97 2.20
CA ILE A 21 7.61 -26.48 2.17
C ILE A 21 7.42 -25.23 1.28
N GLY A 22 8.51 -24.65 0.77
CA GLY A 22 8.45 -23.51 -0.14
C GLY A 22 8.14 -22.18 0.54
N THR A 23 8.34 -22.07 1.87
CA THR A 23 8.09 -20.82 2.59
C THR A 23 9.29 -19.87 2.51
N LEU A 24 9.07 -18.64 2.06
CA LEU A 24 10.03 -17.54 2.11
C LEU A 24 9.88 -16.77 3.44
N ARG A 25 10.98 -16.44 4.09
CA ARG A 25 11.01 -15.72 5.37
C ARG A 25 11.93 -14.52 5.31
N PHE A 26 11.44 -13.40 5.83
CA PHE A 26 12.19 -12.17 5.99
C PHE A 26 12.44 -11.95 7.48
N SER A 27 13.70 -11.75 7.88
CA SER A 27 14.07 -11.41 9.27
C SER A 27 13.63 -9.99 9.68
N GLY A 28 13.45 -9.13 8.68
CA GLY A 28 12.87 -7.80 8.79
C GLY A 28 12.70 -7.24 7.38
N ILE A 29 11.64 -6.46 7.16
CA ILE A 29 11.36 -5.83 5.87
C ILE A 29 11.84 -4.37 5.92
N THR A 30 12.87 -4.08 5.13
CA THR A 30 13.36 -2.72 4.83
C THR A 30 13.42 -2.50 3.31
N GLN A 31 13.87 -1.31 2.87
CA GLN A 31 14.01 -0.98 1.44
C GLN A 31 14.81 -2.03 0.66
N ARG A 32 15.77 -2.67 1.31
CA ARG A 32 16.66 -3.66 0.70
C ARG A 32 15.95 -4.98 0.35
N GLU A 33 14.80 -5.29 0.94
CA GLU A 33 14.01 -6.51 0.68
C GLU A 33 13.02 -6.34 -0.49
N GLU A 34 12.81 -5.13 -1.00
CA GLU A 34 11.84 -4.89 -2.05
C GLU A 34 12.23 -5.56 -3.37
N GLY A 35 11.26 -6.15 -4.08
CA GLY A 35 11.51 -6.81 -5.35
C GLY A 35 10.43 -7.82 -5.72
N PHE A 36 10.67 -8.54 -6.80
CA PHE A 36 9.77 -9.54 -7.35
C PHE A 36 10.24 -10.95 -7.01
N PHE A 37 9.39 -11.74 -6.37
CA PHE A 37 9.73 -13.06 -5.87
C PHE A 37 8.94 -14.15 -6.61
N ARG A 38 9.63 -15.23 -6.96
CA ARG A 38 9.00 -16.44 -7.55
C ARG A 38 9.49 -17.70 -6.86
N CYS A 39 8.57 -18.62 -6.60
CA CYS A 39 8.88 -19.94 -6.12
C CYS A 39 8.89 -20.94 -7.27
N LYS A 40 9.91 -21.78 -7.31
CA LYS A 40 10.04 -22.91 -8.23
C LYS A 40 9.95 -24.20 -7.45
N ALA A 41 8.93 -25.00 -7.75
CA ALA A 41 8.78 -26.35 -7.24
C ALA A 41 9.36 -27.33 -8.27
N LYS A 42 10.21 -28.25 -7.82
CA LYS A 42 10.83 -29.27 -8.66
C LYS A 42 10.61 -30.63 -8.03
N ASN A 43 10.00 -31.55 -8.78
CA ASN A 43 9.81 -32.94 -8.39
C ASN A 43 10.40 -33.86 -9.46
N VAL A 44 10.97 -34.99 -9.05
CA VAL A 44 11.47 -36.02 -9.97
C VAL A 44 10.54 -37.22 -9.90
N VAL A 45 9.86 -37.53 -11.01
CA VAL A 45 8.97 -38.69 -11.11
C VAL A 45 9.48 -39.58 -12.22
N ARG A 46 9.87 -40.81 -11.88
CA ARG A 46 10.40 -41.82 -12.84
C ARG A 46 11.60 -41.31 -13.65
N GLY A 47 12.46 -40.50 -13.04
CA GLY A 47 13.65 -39.93 -13.70
C GLY A 47 13.36 -38.71 -14.58
N GLN A 48 12.10 -38.27 -14.69
CA GLN A 48 11.74 -37.03 -15.36
C GLN A 48 11.55 -35.90 -14.34
N GLU A 49 12.10 -34.73 -14.63
CA GLU A 49 11.92 -33.54 -13.80
C GLU A 49 10.64 -32.80 -14.20
N ALA A 50 9.71 -32.69 -13.27
CA ALA A 50 8.55 -31.82 -13.38
C ALA A 50 8.82 -30.53 -12.61
N VAL A 51 8.67 -29.39 -13.28
CA VAL A 51 8.89 -28.05 -12.69
C VAL A 51 7.60 -27.24 -12.77
N ALA A 52 7.22 -26.63 -11.66
CA ALA A 52 6.14 -25.65 -11.58
C ALA A 52 6.69 -24.33 -11.03
N ILE A 53 6.22 -23.21 -11.59
CA ILE A 53 6.63 -21.85 -11.19
C ILE A 53 5.40 -21.11 -10.68
N SER A 54 5.52 -20.47 -9.52
CA SER A 54 4.45 -19.65 -8.97
C SER A 54 4.20 -18.37 -9.79
N PRO A 55 3.06 -17.70 -9.60
CA PRO A 55 2.94 -16.30 -9.95
C PRO A 55 4.03 -15.47 -9.27
N GLU A 56 4.34 -14.33 -9.87
CA GLU A 56 5.27 -13.36 -9.31
C GLU A 56 4.60 -12.60 -8.17
N VAL A 57 5.31 -12.48 -7.05
CA VAL A 57 4.87 -11.75 -5.86
C VAL A 57 5.77 -10.54 -5.68
N GLU A 58 5.17 -9.36 -5.72
CA GLU A 58 5.87 -8.12 -5.42
C GLU A 58 5.89 -7.88 -3.90
N VAL A 59 7.10 -7.72 -3.36
CA VAL A 59 7.31 -7.29 -1.97
C VAL A 59 7.74 -5.83 -2.01
N ARG A 60 6.97 -4.97 -1.35
CA ARG A 60 7.26 -3.55 -1.17
C ARG A 60 6.87 -3.09 0.23
N ILE A 61 7.57 -2.10 0.74
CA ILE A 61 7.21 -1.43 1.99
C ILE A 61 6.05 -0.50 1.74
N ALA A 62 5.10 -0.52 2.68
CA ALA A 62 4.07 0.49 2.74
C ALA A 62 4.69 1.86 3.06
N ARG A 63 4.50 2.83 2.16
CA ARG A 63 4.98 4.21 2.32
C ARG A 63 3.88 5.14 1.91
N VAL A 64 3.87 6.31 2.54
CA VAL A 64 3.10 7.47 2.08
C VAL A 64 4.13 8.50 1.65
N GLY A 65 4.13 8.84 0.36
CA GLY A 65 4.97 9.89 -0.19
C GLY A 65 4.57 11.27 0.33
N TYR A 66 5.25 12.29 -0.15
CA TYR A 66 4.83 13.66 0.08
C TYR A 66 3.64 14.00 -0.82
N PHE A 67 2.74 14.82 -0.29
CA PHE A 67 1.69 15.44 -1.09
C PHE A 67 2.34 16.23 -2.24
N PRO A 68 1.84 16.10 -3.49
CA PRO A 68 2.42 16.80 -4.62
C PRO A 68 2.34 18.32 -4.43
N PRO A 69 3.24 19.12 -5.05
CA PRO A 69 3.11 20.56 -5.07
C PRO A 69 1.70 20.98 -5.54
N GLY A 70 1.04 21.86 -4.79
CA GLY A 70 -0.34 22.28 -5.05
C GLY A 70 -1.41 21.54 -4.23
N ALA A 71 -1.09 20.39 -3.62
CA ALA A 71 -2.04 19.65 -2.76
C ALA A 71 -2.45 20.38 -1.48
N GLY A 72 -1.63 21.34 -1.04
CA GLY A 72 -1.95 22.22 0.09
C GLY A 72 -2.60 23.55 -0.32
N GLU A 73 -2.91 23.76 -1.60
CA GLU A 73 -3.58 24.99 -2.03
C GLU A 73 -5.02 25.01 -1.53
N LEU A 74 -5.45 26.19 -1.07
CA LEU A 74 -6.82 26.39 -0.59
C LEU A 74 -7.80 26.17 -1.75
N ARG A 75 -8.66 25.17 -1.60
CA ARG A 75 -9.77 24.90 -2.53
C ARG A 75 -11.04 25.51 -1.97
N VAL A 76 -11.64 26.43 -2.73
CA VAL A 76 -12.90 27.08 -2.37
C VAL A 76 -14.04 26.41 -3.14
N TYR A 77 -14.99 25.85 -2.40
CA TYR A 77 -16.22 25.28 -2.94
C TYR A 77 -17.38 26.19 -2.59
N SER A 78 -18.13 26.65 -3.58
CA SER A 78 -19.32 27.49 -3.39
C SER A 78 -20.57 26.77 -3.88
N HIS A 79 -21.63 26.81 -3.06
CA HIS A 79 -22.89 26.17 -3.35
C HIS A 79 -24.06 27.06 -2.90
N THR A 80 -25.24 26.83 -3.47
CA THR A 80 -26.47 27.50 -3.02
C THR A 80 -26.91 26.95 -1.67
N VAL A 81 -27.37 27.84 -0.79
CA VAL A 81 -27.90 27.48 0.53
C VAL A 81 -28.97 26.39 0.40
N GLY A 82 -28.88 25.37 1.25
CA GLY A 82 -29.78 24.22 1.27
C GLY A 82 -29.41 23.09 0.31
N GLN A 83 -28.36 23.24 -0.51
CA GLN A 83 -27.81 22.16 -1.33
C GLN A 83 -26.66 21.43 -0.65
N TYR A 84 -26.50 20.15 -0.98
CA TYR A 84 -25.37 19.35 -0.56
C TYR A 84 -24.12 19.70 -1.38
N ALA A 85 -22.97 19.79 -0.71
CA ALA A 85 -21.66 19.94 -1.33
C ALA A 85 -20.92 18.60 -1.33
N ARG A 86 -20.07 18.38 -2.34
CA ARG A 86 -19.16 17.22 -2.42
C ARG A 86 -17.73 17.71 -2.44
N LEU A 87 -16.92 17.25 -1.49
CA LEU A 87 -15.49 17.54 -1.39
C LEU A 87 -14.70 16.26 -1.70
N SER A 88 -13.69 16.35 -2.56
CA SER A 88 -12.82 15.23 -2.94
C SER A 88 -11.47 15.34 -2.23
N CYS A 89 -11.04 14.28 -1.52
CA CYS A 89 -9.71 14.19 -0.89
C CYS A 89 -8.70 13.40 -1.73
N ASP A 90 -9.16 12.77 -2.80
CA ASP A 90 -8.40 11.79 -3.59
C ASP A 90 -7.73 12.35 -4.85
N GLU A 91 -7.99 13.61 -5.20
CA GLU A 91 -7.51 14.20 -6.46
C GLU A 91 -6.00 14.45 -6.51
N GLN A 92 -5.37 14.69 -5.35
CA GLN A 92 -3.93 15.00 -5.26
C GLN A 92 -3.28 14.26 -4.09
N LEU A 93 -3.50 12.94 -4.05
CA LEU A 93 -2.88 12.11 -3.03
C LEU A 93 -1.38 11.94 -3.28
N PRO A 94 -0.58 11.79 -2.20
CA PRO A 94 0.78 11.31 -2.34
C PRO A 94 0.80 9.93 -2.99
N VAL A 95 1.91 9.57 -3.64
CA VAL A 95 2.13 8.18 -4.03
C VAL A 95 2.21 7.34 -2.76
N PHE A 96 1.31 6.37 -2.60
CA PHE A 96 1.35 5.42 -1.49
C PHE A 96 1.34 3.98 -2.00
N TYR A 97 1.93 3.09 -1.22
CA TYR A 97 1.95 1.66 -1.48
C TYR A 97 1.33 0.93 -0.30
N GLY A 98 0.51 -0.08 -0.56
CA GLY A 98 -0.21 -0.83 0.46
C GLY A 98 -1.56 -0.22 0.87
N PRO A 99 -2.24 -0.82 1.85
CA PRO A 99 -3.52 -0.31 2.34
C PRO A 99 -3.33 1.06 2.99
N THR A 100 -4.16 2.03 2.61
CA THR A 100 -4.19 3.38 3.17
C THR A 100 -5.58 3.74 3.67
N THR A 101 -5.67 4.68 4.61
CA THR A 101 -6.95 5.22 5.10
C THR A 101 -6.88 6.74 5.04
N LEU A 102 -7.88 7.36 4.42
CA LEU A 102 -8.04 8.80 4.37
C LEU A 102 -9.00 9.23 5.48
N LYS A 103 -8.68 10.34 6.14
CA LYS A 103 -9.48 10.94 7.21
C LYS A 103 -9.72 12.41 6.90
N TRP A 104 -10.93 12.86 7.17
CA TRP A 104 -11.31 14.26 7.06
C TRP A 104 -11.21 14.92 8.44
N TYR A 105 -10.75 16.17 8.46
CA TYR A 105 -10.72 17.00 9.65
C TYR A 105 -11.40 18.33 9.33
N GLU A 106 -12.29 18.77 10.19
CA GLU A 106 -12.83 20.13 10.18
C GLU A 106 -12.03 21.00 11.15
N SER A 107 -11.80 22.26 10.79
CA SER A 107 -11.15 23.25 11.66
C SER A 107 -12.18 24.29 12.09
N LEU A 108 -12.58 24.24 13.36
CA LEU A 108 -13.43 25.25 13.98
C LEU A 108 -12.58 26.00 14.99
N GLU A 109 -12.47 27.32 14.83
CA GLU A 109 -11.68 28.19 15.71
C GLU A 109 -10.21 27.75 15.89
N GLY A 110 -9.65 27.08 14.87
CA GLY A 110 -8.27 26.60 14.88
C GLY A 110 -8.05 25.24 15.54
N THR A 111 -9.10 24.59 16.05
CA THR A 111 -9.04 23.21 16.57
C THR A 111 -9.48 22.23 15.49
N LEU A 112 -8.66 21.19 15.26
CA LEU A 112 -8.98 20.12 14.31
C LEU A 112 -9.84 19.05 14.97
N HIS A 113 -10.99 18.77 14.37
CA HIS A 113 -11.90 17.70 14.77
C HIS A 113 -12.02 16.68 13.63
N GLU A 114 -11.85 15.39 13.93
CA GLU A 114 -12.01 14.33 12.93
C GLU A 114 -13.50 14.21 12.54
N VAL A 115 -13.77 14.27 11.23
CA VAL A 115 -15.11 14.07 10.67
C VAL A 115 -15.37 12.58 10.61
N VAL A 116 -16.39 12.13 11.36
CA VAL A 116 -16.79 10.72 11.38
C VAL A 116 -17.70 10.43 10.18
N PRO A 117 -17.52 9.29 9.48
CA PRO A 117 -18.42 8.90 8.39
C PRO A 117 -19.90 8.92 8.81
N ASP A 118 -20.76 9.37 7.89
CA ASP A 118 -22.22 9.47 8.06
C ASP A 118 -22.70 10.42 9.17
N GLN A 119 -21.80 11.18 9.80
CA GLN A 119 -22.18 12.24 10.72
C GLN A 119 -22.68 13.47 9.94
N ARG A 120 -23.81 14.05 10.38
CA ARG A 120 -24.27 15.34 9.85
C ARG A 120 -23.54 16.46 10.58
N HIS A 121 -22.78 17.25 9.83
CA HIS A 121 -22.11 18.46 10.32
C HIS A 121 -22.89 19.69 9.87
N TYR A 122 -23.15 20.61 10.80
CA TYR A 122 -23.83 21.87 10.54
C TYR A 122 -22.77 22.97 10.49
N ILE A 123 -22.67 23.67 9.35
CA ILE A 123 -21.77 24.81 9.17
C ILE A 123 -22.64 26.05 9.38
N ASP A 124 -22.25 26.90 10.34
CA ASP A 124 -22.92 28.12 10.78
C ASP A 124 -24.26 27.88 11.51
N GLN A 125 -24.18 27.70 12.83
CA GLN A 125 -25.30 27.97 13.74
C GLN A 125 -24.98 29.24 14.54
N GLU A 126 -25.25 30.40 13.94
CA GLU A 126 -25.60 31.59 14.71
C GLU A 126 -27.13 31.74 14.78
#